data_AF-A0A1G6XJH1-F1
#
_entry.id   AF-A0A1G6XJH1-F1
#
_cell.length_a   1.000
_cell.length_b   1.000
_cell.length_c   1.000
_cell.angle_alpha   90.00
_cell.angle_beta   90.00
_cell.angle_gamma   90.00
#
_symmetry.space_group_name_H-M   'P 1'
#
loop_
_entity.id
_entity.type
_entity.pdbx_description
1 polymer ?
#
loop_
_entity_poly.entity_id
_entity_poly.type
_entity_poly.pdbx_seq_one_letter_code
_entity_poly.pdbx_strand_id
1 'polypeptide(L)' 'MQELFYTNYLYTTIVMMNRRSVFRIFVITCCMTCMAMPYTKAQSYQANWASLDQRSTPQWFRDAKFGIFIHWGI' A
#
# COMPACT_ATOMS: atom_id res chain seq x y z
N MET A 1 -29.82 -21.25 10.03
CA MET A 1 -29.54 -22.06 11.24
C MET A 1 -28.05 -22.38 11.36
N GLN A 2 -27.37 -22.97 10.36
CA GLN A 2 -25.92 -23.29 10.40
C GLN A 2 -25.00 -22.06 10.55
N GLU A 3 -25.31 -20.95 9.87
CA GLU A 3 -24.55 -19.68 9.94
C GLU A 3 -24.42 -19.09 11.37
N LEU A 4 -25.46 -19.27 12.18
CA LEU A 4 -25.49 -18.76 13.56
C LEU A 4 -24.62 -19.62 14.48
N PHE A 5 -24.48 -20.92 14.21
CA PHE A 5 -23.57 -21.77 15.00
C PHE A 5 -22.11 -21.45 14.69
N TYR A 6 -21.78 -21.15 13.43
CA TYR A 6 -20.41 -20.81 13.02
C TYR A 6 -19.94 -19.49 13.61
N THR A 7 -20.80 -18.47 13.57
CA THR A 7 -20.52 -17.16 14.18
C THR A 7 -20.35 -17.27 15.70
N ASN A 8 -21.23 -17.99 16.40
CA ASN A 8 -21.08 -18.21 17.85
C ASN A 8 -19.81 -19.00 18.22
N TYR A 9 -19.42 -20.00 17.43
CA TYR A 9 -18.20 -20.77 17.67
C TYR A 9 -16.94 -19.90 17.56
N LEU A 10 -16.87 -19.09 16.50
CA LEU A 10 -15.78 -18.14 16.28
C LEU A 10 -15.70 -17.08 17.40
N TYR A 11 -16.84 -16.49 17.78
CA TYR A 11 -16.89 -15.52 18.89
C TYR A 11 -16.40 -16.13 20.21
N THR A 12 -16.78 -17.37 20.51
CA THR A 12 -16.37 -18.05 21.74
C THR A 12 -14.88 -18.33 21.76
N THR A 13 -14.29 -18.77 20.64
CA THR A 13 -12.83 -18.98 20.53
C THR A 13 -12.02 -17.67 20.65
N ILE A 14 -12.55 -16.55 20.16
CA ILE A 14 -11.89 -15.23 20.24
C ILE A 14 -11.92 -14.69 21.68
N VAL A 15 -13.06 -14.82 22.38
CA VAL A 15 -13.21 -14.35 23.77
C VAL A 15 -12.47 -15.25 24.77
N MET A 16 -12.34 -16.55 24.50
CA MET A 16 -11.57 -17.51 25.33
C MET A 16 -10.05 -17.43 25.12
N MET A 17 -9.59 -16.64 24.15
CA MET A 17 -8.17 -16.47 23.82
C MET A 17 -7.47 -15.58 24.86
N ASN A 18 -6.36 -16.05 25.46
CA ASN A 18 -5.58 -15.27 26.43
C ASN A 18 -5.17 -13.90 25.84
N ARG A 19 -5.21 -12.81 26.64
CA ARG A 19 -4.77 -11.46 26.23
C ARG A 19 -3.37 -11.45 25.60
N ARG A 20 -2.49 -12.36 26.05
CA ARG A 20 -1.14 -12.57 25.47
C ARG A 20 -1.17 -13.22 24.07
N SER A 21 -2.14 -14.08 23.80
CA SER A 21 -2.33 -14.77 22.52
C SER A 21 -2.99 -13.86 21.47
N VAL A 22 -3.94 -13.00 21.85
CA VAL A 22 -4.54 -12.00 20.95
C VAL A 22 -3.49 -11.00 20.47
N PHE A 23 -2.64 -10.51 21.39
CA PHE A 23 -1.53 -9.63 21.03
C PHE A 23 -0.54 -10.30 20.06
N ARG A 24 -0.23 -11.59 20.26
CA ARG A 24 0.63 -12.36 19.35
C ARG A 24 0.03 -12.50 17.96
N ILE A 25 -1.25 -12.84 17.86
CA ILE A 25 -1.95 -12.96 16.56
C ILE A 25 -1.91 -11.62 15.82
N PHE A 26 -2.20 -10.52 16.52
CA PHE A 26 -2.16 -9.18 15.95
C PHE A 26 -0.76 -8.81 15.41
N VAL A 27 0.29 -9.07 16.19
CA VAL A 27 1.68 -8.82 15.77
C VAL A 27 2.07 -9.67 14.55
N ILE A 28 1.67 -10.95 14.53
CA ILE A 28 1.97 -11.85 13.41
C ILE A 28 1.25 -11.39 12.14
N THR A 29 -0.04 -11.07 12.22
CA THR A 29 -0.82 -10.57 11.09
C THR A 29 -0.24 -9.26 10.55
N CYS A 30 0.12 -8.33 11.43
CA CYS A 30 0.79 -7.07 11.06
C CYS A 30 2.12 -7.33 10.35
N CYS A 31 2.95 -8.24 10.88
CA CYS A 31 4.24 -8.57 10.30
C CYS A 31 4.10 -9.20 8.89
N MET A 32 3.13 -10.11 8.71
CA MET A 32 2.82 -10.69 7.40
C MET A 32 2.36 -9.62 6.39
N THR A 33 1.53 -8.65 6.80
CA THR A 33 1.10 -7.56 5.91
C THR A 33 2.24 -6.60 5.56
N CYS A 34 3.16 -6.35 6.49
CA CYS A 34 4.32 -5.49 6.24
C CYS A 34 5.32 -6.13 5.26
N MET A 35 5.52 -7.45 5.32
CA MET A 35 6.39 -8.17 4.40
C MET A 35 5.84 -8.26 2.97
N ALA A 36 4.52 -8.14 2.79
CA ALA A 36 3.87 -8.19 1.50
C ALA A 36 3.95 -6.86 0.71
N MET A 37 4.46 -5.78 1.29
CA MET A 37 4.59 -4.51 0.58
C MET A 37 5.69 -4.58 -0.48
N PRO A 38 5.44 -4.18 -1.74
CA PRO A 38 6.48 -4.08 -2.74
C PRO A 38 7.47 -2.98 -2.33
N TYR A 39 8.75 -3.32 -2.24
CA TYR A 39 9.79 -2.31 -2.05
C TYR A 39 10.03 -1.60 -3.38
N THR A 40 9.80 -0.30 -3.42
CA THR A 40 10.10 0.51 -4.61
C THR A 40 11.57 0.91 -4.57
N LYS A 41 12.38 0.44 -5.53
CA LYS A 41 13.73 0.98 -5.75
C LYS A 41 13.62 2.31 -6.48
N ALA A 42 14.11 3.38 -5.87
CA ALA A 42 14.30 4.64 -6.58
C ALA A 42 15.38 4.46 -7.67
N GLN A 43 15.12 4.95 -8.89
CA GLN A 43 16.17 5.02 -9.91
C GLN A 43 17.18 6.11 -9.54
N SER A 44 18.46 5.80 -9.71
CA SER A 44 19.55 6.77 -9.60
C SER A 44 19.80 7.43 -10.96
N TYR A 45 19.88 8.75 -10.98
CA TYR A 45 20.17 9.53 -12.18
C TYR A 45 21.53 10.22 -12.07
N GLN A 46 22.24 10.31 -13.18
CA GLN A 46 23.45 11.12 -13.31
C GLN A 46 23.10 12.53 -13.79
N ALA A 47 23.96 13.51 -13.53
CA ALA A 47 23.79 14.90 -13.98
C ALA A 47 24.10 15.07 -15.49
N ASN A 48 23.53 14.21 -16.34
CA ASN A 48 23.63 14.29 -17.79
C ASN A 48 22.31 13.89 -18.47
N TRP A 49 22.07 14.46 -19.66
CA TRP A 49 20.81 14.26 -20.41
C TRP A 49 20.51 12.80 -20.74
N ALA A 50 21.52 12.04 -21.15
CA ALA A 50 21.36 10.63 -21.50
C ALA A 50 20.83 9.77 -20.35
N SER A 51 21.17 10.10 -19.10
CA SER A 51 20.61 9.46 -17.91
C SER A 51 19.20 9.96 -17.61
N LEU A 52 18.97 11.28 -17.65
CA LEU A 52 17.70 11.89 -17.29
C LEU A 52 16.58 11.50 -18.25
N ASP A 53 16.85 11.33 -19.54
CA ASP A 53 15.82 11.05 -20.56
C ASP A 53 15.27 9.63 -20.51
N GLN A 54 15.84 8.75 -19.68
CA GLN A 54 15.29 7.43 -19.40
C GLN A 54 14.05 7.47 -18.49
N ARG A 55 13.72 8.64 -17.91
CA ARG A 55 12.57 8.82 -17.03
C ARG A 55 11.26 8.60 -17.79
N SER A 56 10.45 7.65 -17.35
CA SER A 56 9.14 7.41 -17.96
C SER A 56 8.15 8.51 -17.58
N THR A 57 7.41 9.02 -18.56
CA THR A 57 6.31 9.97 -18.31
C THR A 57 5.16 9.25 -17.61
N PRO A 58 4.59 9.78 -16.51
CA PRO A 58 3.48 9.12 -15.84
C PRO A 58 2.24 9.06 -16.74
N GLN A 59 1.46 7.98 -16.61
CA GLN A 59 0.35 7.70 -17.52
C GLN A 59 -0.72 8.81 -17.52
N TRP A 60 -1.07 9.32 -16.34
CA TRP A 60 -2.04 10.42 -16.21
C TRP A 60 -1.66 11.66 -17.02
N PHE A 61 -0.36 11.94 -17.17
CA PHE A 61 0.12 13.09 -17.93
C PHE A 61 0.01 12.84 -19.44
N ARG A 62 0.21 11.59 -19.89
CA ARG A 62 -0.03 11.20 -21.29
C ARG A 62 -1.52 11.16 -21.65
N ASP A 63 -2.36 10.83 -20.67
CA ASP A 63 -3.81 10.75 -20.84
C ASP A 63 -4.45 12.14 -20.88
N ALA A 64 -3.88 13.11 -20.17
CA ALA A 64 -4.32 14.50 -20.21
C ALA A 64 -4.31 15.04 -21.66
N LYS A 65 -5.46 15.54 -22.12
CA LYS A 65 -5.64 16.07 -23.49
C LYS A 65 -5.68 17.60 -23.56
N PHE A 66 -5.83 18.24 -22.42
CA PHE A 66 -5.95 19.68 -22.32
C PHE A 66 -5.26 20.15 -21.04
N GLY A 67 -4.50 21.25 -21.14
CA GLY A 67 -3.83 21.88 -20.01
C GLY A 67 -3.92 23.39 -20.13
N ILE A 68 -4.14 24.07 -19.00
CA ILE A 68 -4.10 25.54 -18.92
C ILE A 68 -2.77 25.90 -18.28
N PHE A 69 -1.97 26.70 -18.98
CA PHE A 69 -0.76 27.30 -18.45
C PHE A 69 -0.99 28.79 -18.25
N ILE A 70 -0.70 29.28 -17.04
CA ILE A 70 -0.80 30.69 -16.70
C ILE A 70 0.60 31.14 -16.29
N HIS A 71 1.20 32.02 -17.08
CA HIS A 71 2.38 32.75 -16.63
C HIS A 71 1.91 34.03 -15.94
N TRP A 72 2.40 34.29 -14.73
CA TRP A 72 2.18 35.58 -14.07
C TRP A 72 3.52 36.08 -13.55
N GLY A 73 3.80 37.34 -13.83
CA GLY A 73 5.00 38.07 -13.45
C GLY A 73 4.68 39.57 -13.51
N ILE A 74 5.51 40.36 -12.84
CA ILE A 74 5.42 41.84 -12.85
C ILE A 74 6.19 42.38 -14.04
#